data_AF-A2F0P2-F1
#
_entry.id   AF-A2F0P2-F1
#
_cell.length_a   1.000
_cell.length_b   1.000
_cell.length_c   1.000
_cell.angle_alpha   90.00
_cell.angle_beta   90.00
_cell.angle_gamma   90.00
#
_symmetry.space_group_name_H-M   'P 1'
#
loop_
_entity.id
_entity.type
_entity.pdbx_description
1 polymer ?
#
loop_
_entity_poly.entity_id
_entity_poly.type
_entity_poly.pdbx_seq_one_letter_code
_entity_poly.pdbx_strand_id
1 'polypeptide(L)'
;MSSSESPNEIGCDFKDIKPIKVFEYPSQASKIILGVDSNNILQISSQIIELITNNKISIQMALYLINVFSQIRVKEIKLYTELYLNISNKFSCIIQPKYLKLATLLYYKGLKFENFEPQITEEEIMNLYSTESPLYYIAWDKVDDLKSKFPKLDVDKEIDDITPLDCALRYGSELCFNYLKNLGAKYTRDSEEYAVIGGNKDIFMQTIEDGKSFDKMINRALDY
;
A
#
# COMPACT_ATOMS: atom_id res chain seq x y z
N MET A 1 38.75 24.69 -12.48
CA MET A 1 37.34 24.65 -12.04
C MET A 1 37.29 23.71 -10.86
N SER A 2 36.94 24.24 -9.68
CA SER A 2 36.96 23.55 -8.40
C SER A 2 35.89 22.45 -8.35
N SER A 3 36.30 21.22 -8.01
CA SER A 3 35.39 20.15 -7.61
C SER A 3 34.77 20.52 -6.27
N SER A 4 33.49 20.85 -6.26
CA SER A 4 32.70 20.88 -5.03
C SER A 4 32.52 19.44 -4.55
N GLU A 5 33.21 19.10 -3.46
CA GLU A 5 32.91 17.90 -2.67
C GLU A 5 31.44 17.95 -2.24
N SER A 6 30.68 16.92 -2.60
CA SER A 6 29.36 16.66 -2.04
C SER A 6 29.49 16.46 -0.53
N PRO A 7 28.60 17.03 0.30
CA PRO A 7 28.61 16.71 1.72
C PRO A 7 28.42 15.21 1.88
N ASN A 8 29.29 14.56 2.65
CA ASN A 8 29.10 13.18 3.10
C ASN A 8 27.77 13.10 3.85
N GLU A 9 26.72 12.68 3.15
CA GLU A 9 25.53 12.16 3.81
C GLU A 9 25.96 10.91 4.55
N ILE A 10 26.07 11.05 5.88
CA ILE A 10 26.24 9.93 6.79
C ILE A 10 24.91 9.17 6.73
N GLY A 11 24.79 8.26 5.76
CA GLY A 11 23.71 7.30 5.72
C GLY A 11 23.72 6.54 7.04
N CYS A 12 22.70 6.74 7.87
CA CYS A 12 22.52 5.94 9.07
C CYS A 12 22.24 4.50 8.63
N ASP A 13 23.18 3.58 8.88
CA ASP A 13 22.96 2.15 8.65
C ASP A 13 22.05 1.62 9.78
N PHE A 14 20.78 1.40 9.47
CA PHE A 14 19.79 0.89 10.42
C PHE A 14 19.74 -0.64 10.49
N LYS A 15 20.57 -1.36 9.71
CA LYS A 15 20.52 -2.83 9.64
C LYS A 15 20.75 -3.51 10.98
N ASP A 16 21.50 -2.87 11.87
CA ASP A 16 21.86 -3.41 13.20
C ASP A 16 21.01 -2.83 14.34
N ILE A 17 20.10 -1.89 14.05
CA ILE A 17 19.27 -1.26 15.09
C ILE A 17 18.13 -2.19 15.46
N LYS A 18 18.25 -2.83 16.62
CA LYS A 18 17.16 -3.60 17.21
C LYS A 18 16.06 -2.67 17.70
N PRO A 19 14.76 -3.02 17.48
CA PRO A 19 13.67 -2.32 18.12
C PRO A 19 13.88 -2.26 19.64
N ILE A 20 13.49 -1.14 20.25
CA ILE A 20 13.33 -1.10 21.71
C ILE A 20 12.40 -2.26 22.08
N LYS A 21 12.71 -2.99 23.17
CA LYS A 21 12.04 -4.25 23.55
C LYS A 21 10.50 -4.22 23.48
N VAL A 22 9.90 -3.07 23.76
CA VAL A 22 8.43 -2.86 23.69
C VAL A 22 7.87 -2.98 22.26
N PHE A 23 8.68 -2.63 21.24
CA PHE A 23 8.30 -2.68 19.83
C PHE A 23 8.78 -3.93 19.09
N GLU A 24 9.48 -4.84 19.75
CA GLU A 24 9.99 -6.07 19.14
C GLU A 24 8.85 -6.90 18.51
N TYR A 25 7.82 -7.22 19.30
CA TYR A 25 6.68 -8.01 18.82
C TYR A 25 5.73 -7.24 17.91
N PRO A 26 5.39 -5.95 18.16
CA PRO A 26 4.68 -5.13 17.18
C PRO A 26 5.39 -5.07 15.83
N SER A 27 6.72 -4.87 15.80
CA SER A 27 7.51 -4.84 14.57
C SER A 27 7.49 -6.19 13.86
N GLN A 28 7.63 -7.29 14.60
CA GLN A 28 7.51 -8.64 14.05
C GLN A 28 6.11 -8.87 13.43
N ALA A 29 5.04 -8.52 14.15
CA ALA A 29 3.68 -8.66 13.66
C ALA A 29 3.44 -7.81 12.40
N SER A 30 3.96 -6.58 12.37
CA SER A 30 3.90 -5.71 11.19
C SER A 30 4.54 -6.36 9.97
N LYS A 31 5.75 -6.92 10.11
CA LYS A 31 6.44 -7.62 9.00
C LYS A 31 5.65 -8.83 8.51
N ILE A 32 5.10 -9.62 9.43
CA ILE A 32 4.28 -10.79 9.10
C ILE A 32 3.01 -10.36 8.34
N ILE A 33 2.27 -9.36 8.84
CA ILE A 33 1.02 -8.89 8.21
C ILE A 33 1.29 -8.26 6.84
N LEU A 34 2.39 -7.51 6.70
CA LEU A 34 2.77 -6.90 5.43
C LEU A 34 3.12 -7.95 4.36
N GLY A 35 3.59 -9.13 4.77
CA GLY A 35 3.89 -10.24 3.86
C GLY A 35 2.68 -11.02 3.35
N VAL A 36 1.44 -10.58 3.63
CA VAL A 36 0.24 -11.33 3.23
C VAL A 36 0.04 -11.40 1.72
N ASP A 37 -0.19 -12.61 1.23
CA ASP A 37 -0.56 -12.93 -0.14
C ASP A 37 -1.61 -14.06 -0.17
N SER A 38 -2.09 -14.40 -1.38
CA SER A 38 -3.11 -15.44 -1.57
C SER A 38 -2.66 -16.85 -1.20
N ASN A 39 -1.36 -17.12 -1.17
CA ASN A 39 -0.77 -18.44 -0.93
C ASN A 39 -0.45 -18.67 0.55
N ASN A 40 -0.23 -17.61 1.32
CA ASN A 40 0.29 -17.69 2.68
C ASN A 40 -0.69 -17.22 3.77
N ILE A 41 -1.91 -16.79 3.41
CA ILE A 41 -2.87 -16.17 4.34
C ILE A 41 -3.20 -17.05 5.57
N LEU A 42 -3.31 -18.36 5.41
CA LEU A 42 -3.56 -19.29 6.52
C LEU A 42 -2.36 -19.40 7.47
N GLN A 43 -1.15 -19.42 6.91
CA GLN A 43 0.09 -19.44 7.67
C GLN A 43 0.26 -18.15 8.47
N ILE A 44 0.06 -16.99 7.82
CA ILE A 44 0.12 -15.68 8.47
C ILE A 44 -0.94 -15.54 9.56
N SER A 45 -2.18 -15.97 9.28
CA SER A 45 -3.25 -16.00 10.29
C SER A 45 -2.80 -16.77 11.53
N SER A 46 -2.20 -17.96 11.33
CA SER A 46 -1.71 -18.81 12.43
C SER A 46 -0.60 -18.15 13.23
N GLN A 47 0.37 -17.51 12.58
CA GLN A 47 1.47 -16.79 13.24
C GLN A 47 0.97 -15.61 14.08
N ILE A 48 0.02 -14.82 13.55
CA ILE A 48 -0.55 -13.70 14.30
C ILE A 48 -1.40 -14.20 15.49
N ILE A 49 -2.18 -15.25 15.30
CA ILE A 49 -2.94 -15.90 16.39
C ILE A 49 -1.98 -16.41 17.49
N GLU A 50 -0.84 -16.98 17.13
CA GLU A 50 0.18 -17.42 18.08
C GLU A 50 0.75 -16.24 18.90
N LEU A 51 1.10 -15.13 18.23
CA LEU A 51 1.58 -13.92 18.92
C LEU A 51 0.54 -13.36 19.90
N ILE A 52 -0.75 -13.37 19.53
CA ILE A 52 -1.84 -12.94 20.41
C ILE A 52 -2.00 -13.91 21.59
N THR A 53 -2.04 -15.21 21.32
CA THR A 53 -2.27 -16.26 22.34
C THR A 53 -1.14 -16.30 23.37
N ASN A 54 0.10 -16.04 22.94
CA ASN A 54 1.28 -15.95 23.79
C ASN A 54 1.45 -14.57 24.48
N ASN A 55 0.44 -13.70 24.41
CA ASN A 55 0.44 -12.34 24.97
C ASN A 55 1.62 -11.48 24.50
N LYS A 56 2.13 -11.73 23.28
CA LYS A 56 3.21 -10.95 22.68
C LYS A 56 2.71 -9.65 22.07
N ILE A 57 1.47 -9.67 21.59
CA ILE A 57 0.71 -8.49 21.15
C ILE A 57 -0.75 -8.64 21.60
N SER A 58 -1.48 -7.53 21.70
CA SER A 58 -2.93 -7.58 21.91
C SER A 58 -3.67 -7.82 20.60
N ILE A 59 -4.89 -8.32 20.68
CA ILE A 59 -5.77 -8.45 19.52
C ILE A 59 -6.08 -7.08 18.88
N GLN A 60 -6.27 -6.05 19.69
CA GLN A 60 -6.51 -4.69 19.21
C GLN A 60 -5.33 -4.18 18.38
N MET A 61 -4.10 -4.51 18.79
CA MET A 61 -2.90 -4.15 18.03
C MET A 61 -2.87 -4.85 16.67
N ALA A 62 -3.11 -6.16 16.63
CA ALA A 62 -3.13 -6.92 15.37
C ALA A 62 -4.19 -6.37 14.39
N LEU A 63 -5.41 -6.15 14.86
CA LEU A 63 -6.50 -5.60 14.04
C LEU A 63 -6.23 -4.16 13.60
N TYR A 64 -5.60 -3.34 14.45
CA TYR A 64 -5.15 -2.00 14.10
C TYR A 64 -4.09 -2.02 12.99
N LEU A 65 -3.09 -2.89 13.09
CA LEU A 65 -2.06 -3.05 12.06
C LEU A 65 -2.69 -3.48 10.72
N ILE A 66 -3.61 -4.46 10.73
CA ILE A 66 -4.32 -4.87 9.52
C ILE A 66 -5.13 -3.71 8.93
N ASN A 67 -5.82 -2.93 9.77
CA ASN A 67 -6.53 -1.73 9.33
C ASN A 67 -5.58 -0.74 8.63
N VAL A 68 -4.42 -0.44 9.23
CA VAL A 68 -3.44 0.48 8.63
C VAL A 68 -2.91 -0.08 7.30
N PHE A 69 -2.48 -1.34 7.25
CA PHE A 69 -1.95 -1.90 6.01
C PHE A 69 -3.00 -2.02 4.90
N SER A 70 -4.26 -2.32 5.24
CA SER A 70 -5.34 -2.35 4.25
C SER A 70 -5.61 -0.99 3.60
N GLN A 71 -5.30 0.11 4.29
CA GLN A 71 -5.41 1.47 3.75
C GLN A 71 -4.25 1.80 2.81
N ILE A 72 -3.06 1.23 3.07
CA ILE A 72 -1.88 1.49 2.26
C ILE A 72 -1.87 0.59 1.02
N ARG A 73 -2.15 -0.70 1.20
CA ARG A 73 -2.20 -1.75 0.17
C ARG A 73 -3.63 -2.05 -0.25
N VAL A 74 -4.22 -1.05 -0.91
CA VAL A 74 -5.64 -1.06 -1.28
C VAL A 74 -6.00 -2.12 -2.31
N LYS A 75 -5.04 -2.58 -3.14
CA LYS A 75 -5.24 -3.66 -4.12
C LYS A 75 -5.43 -5.01 -3.41
N GLU A 76 -4.80 -5.16 -2.26
CA GLU A 76 -4.79 -6.36 -1.43
C GLU A 76 -5.88 -6.33 -0.34
N ILE A 77 -6.79 -5.36 -0.35
CA ILE A 77 -7.80 -5.18 0.71
C ILE A 77 -8.65 -6.45 0.96
N LYS A 78 -8.87 -7.29 -0.06
CA LYS A 78 -9.52 -8.61 0.08
C LYS A 78 -8.74 -9.54 0.99
N LEU A 79 -7.42 -9.63 0.82
CA LEU A 79 -6.56 -10.46 1.66
C LEU A 79 -6.57 -9.97 3.10
N TYR A 80 -6.50 -8.65 3.30
CA TYR A 80 -6.61 -8.07 4.64
C TYR A 80 -7.98 -8.27 5.28
N THR A 81 -9.06 -8.25 4.49
CA THR A 81 -10.42 -8.59 4.98
C THR A 81 -10.47 -10.03 5.49
N GLU A 82 -9.93 -10.98 4.72
CA GLU A 82 -9.90 -12.38 5.12
C GLU A 82 -9.02 -12.62 6.36
N LEU A 83 -7.83 -12.02 6.42
CA LEU A 83 -6.96 -12.08 7.59
C LEU A 83 -7.65 -11.51 8.84
N TYR A 84 -8.32 -10.36 8.70
CA TYR A 84 -9.07 -9.73 9.77
C TYR A 84 -10.19 -10.63 10.28
N LEU A 85 -10.95 -11.27 9.37
CA LEU A 85 -12.01 -12.22 9.72
C LEU A 85 -11.46 -13.46 10.43
N ASN A 86 -10.36 -14.05 9.94
CA ASN A 86 -9.76 -15.23 10.55
C ASN A 86 -9.38 -14.96 12.01
N ILE A 87 -8.75 -13.82 12.28
CA ILE A 87 -8.39 -13.41 13.64
C ILE A 87 -9.64 -13.10 14.46
N SER A 88 -10.58 -12.32 13.91
CA SER A 88 -11.79 -11.92 14.62
C SER A 88 -12.66 -13.11 15.03
N ASN A 89 -12.82 -14.09 14.14
CA ASN A 89 -13.56 -15.33 14.40
C ASN A 89 -12.86 -16.18 15.45
N LYS A 90 -11.53 -16.32 15.38
CA LYS A 90 -10.74 -17.12 16.34
C LYS A 90 -10.92 -16.64 17.78
N PHE A 91 -10.99 -15.34 18.00
CA PHE A 91 -11.11 -14.73 19.32
C PHE A 91 -12.53 -14.21 19.63
N SER A 92 -13.49 -14.45 18.74
CA SER A 92 -14.87 -13.99 18.85
C SER A 92 -14.97 -12.48 19.16
N CYS A 93 -14.13 -11.66 18.51
CA CYS A 93 -14.11 -10.22 18.74
C CYS A 93 -14.81 -9.45 17.61
N ILE A 94 -15.52 -8.38 17.98
CA ILE A 94 -16.19 -7.47 17.04
C ILE A 94 -15.62 -6.08 17.30
N ILE A 95 -14.55 -5.75 16.59
CA ILE A 95 -13.94 -4.42 16.61
C ILE A 95 -14.09 -3.85 15.22
N GLN A 96 -14.73 -2.69 15.10
CA GLN A 96 -14.88 -2.01 13.83
C GLN A 96 -13.55 -1.36 13.42
N PRO A 97 -13.01 -1.65 12.21
CA PRO A 97 -11.84 -0.94 11.73
C PRO A 97 -12.20 0.51 11.37
N LYS A 98 -11.23 1.42 11.52
CA LYS A 98 -11.41 2.84 11.19
C LYS A 98 -11.49 3.08 9.67
N TYR A 99 -10.83 2.23 8.88
CA TYR A 99 -10.84 2.33 7.43
C TYR A 99 -12.16 1.83 6.86
N LEU A 100 -12.95 2.76 6.31
CA LEU A 100 -14.33 2.52 5.88
C LEU A 100 -14.44 1.36 4.88
N LYS A 101 -13.55 1.28 3.88
CA LYS A 101 -13.61 0.21 2.87
C LYS A 101 -13.42 -1.18 3.50
N LEU A 102 -12.51 -1.32 4.46
CA LEU A 102 -12.32 -2.58 5.18
C LEU A 102 -13.55 -2.91 6.05
N ALA A 103 -14.10 -1.92 6.76
CA ALA A 103 -15.32 -2.10 7.58
C ALA A 103 -16.50 -2.59 6.72
N THR A 104 -16.70 -1.96 5.56
CA THR A 104 -17.75 -2.35 4.61
C THR A 104 -17.58 -3.77 4.09
N LEU A 105 -16.37 -4.17 3.68
CA LEU A 105 -16.13 -5.54 3.22
C LEU A 105 -16.39 -6.57 4.33
N LEU A 106 -15.95 -6.29 5.56
CA LEU A 106 -16.22 -7.13 6.72
C LEU A 106 -17.74 -7.27 6.98
N TYR A 107 -18.48 -6.18 6.85
CA TYR A 107 -19.93 -6.16 7.00
C TYR A 107 -20.64 -7.04 5.96
N TYR A 108 -20.20 -6.98 4.69
CA TYR A 108 -20.72 -7.85 3.62
C TYR A 108 -20.34 -9.31 3.83
N LYS A 109 -19.21 -9.59 4.48
CA LYS A 109 -18.79 -10.94 4.89
C LYS A 109 -19.45 -11.45 6.17
N GLY A 110 -20.37 -10.68 6.76
CA GLY A 110 -21.19 -11.11 7.90
C GLY A 110 -20.74 -10.59 9.27
N LEU A 111 -19.61 -9.86 9.36
CA LEU A 111 -19.19 -9.22 10.61
C LEU A 111 -19.92 -7.89 10.79
N LYS A 112 -21.00 -7.90 11.56
CA LYS A 112 -21.84 -6.70 11.79
C LYS A 112 -21.26 -5.84 12.91
N PHE A 113 -21.29 -4.52 12.72
CA PHE A 113 -20.87 -3.53 13.72
C PHE A 113 -22.08 -2.70 14.16
N GLU A 114 -22.06 -2.25 15.41
CA GLU A 114 -23.12 -1.42 15.96
C GLU A 114 -23.17 -0.06 15.25
N ASN A 115 -24.36 0.41 14.88
CA ASN A 115 -24.58 1.70 14.21
C ASN A 115 -23.79 1.89 12.89
N PHE A 116 -23.40 0.80 12.23
CA PHE A 116 -22.72 0.84 10.94
C PHE A 116 -23.61 0.33 9.82
N GLU A 117 -23.81 1.17 8.81
CA GLU A 117 -24.48 0.83 7.56
C GLU A 117 -23.55 1.16 6.39
N PRO A 118 -23.27 0.20 5.49
CA PRO A 118 -22.36 0.44 4.38
C PRO A 118 -22.97 1.42 3.36
N GLN A 119 -22.21 2.47 3.02
CA GLN A 119 -22.60 3.48 2.02
C GLN A 119 -21.98 3.24 0.64
N ILE A 120 -21.10 2.25 0.52
CA ILE A 120 -20.32 1.94 -0.69
C ILE A 120 -20.50 0.44 -0.95
N THR A 121 -20.66 0.05 -2.21
CA THR A 121 -20.81 -1.35 -2.62
C THR A 121 -19.47 -2.11 -2.58
N GLU A 122 -19.53 -3.45 -2.57
CA GLU A 122 -18.31 -4.28 -2.69
C GLU A 122 -17.59 -4.01 -4.02
N GLU A 123 -18.31 -3.84 -5.12
CA GLU A 123 -17.74 -3.57 -6.44
C GLU A 123 -16.97 -2.24 -6.48
N GLU A 124 -17.53 -1.17 -5.91
CA GLU A 124 -16.86 0.14 -5.80
C GLU A 124 -15.62 0.10 -4.90
N ILE A 125 -15.59 -0.80 -3.91
CA ILE A 125 -14.38 -1.00 -3.11
C ILE A 125 -13.32 -1.74 -3.92
N MET A 126 -13.74 -2.72 -4.72
CA MET A 126 -12.83 -3.52 -5.54
C MET A 126 -12.22 -2.76 -6.71
N ASN A 127 -12.95 -1.79 -7.26
CA ASN A 127 -12.48 -0.94 -8.33
C ASN A 127 -11.86 0.34 -7.73
N LEU A 128 -10.54 0.47 -7.81
CA LEU A 128 -9.84 1.68 -7.35
C LEU A 128 -10.29 2.95 -8.08
N TYR A 129 -10.60 2.79 -9.37
CA TYR A 129 -11.13 3.81 -10.27
C TYR A 129 -12.22 3.19 -11.14
N SER A 130 -13.05 4.03 -11.75
CA SER A 130 -14.01 3.61 -12.79
C SER A 130 -13.29 2.88 -13.92
N THR A 131 -13.86 1.80 -14.44
CA THR A 131 -13.34 1.05 -15.61
C THR A 131 -13.30 1.89 -16.90
N GLU A 132 -14.01 3.01 -16.91
CA GLU A 132 -14.01 3.99 -18.00
C GLU A 132 -12.89 5.04 -17.85
N SER A 133 -12.16 5.03 -16.73
CA SER A 133 -11.03 5.94 -16.48
C SER A 133 -9.70 5.28 -16.90
N PRO A 134 -8.76 6.02 -17.51
CA PRO A 134 -7.41 5.51 -17.75
C PRO A 134 -6.69 5.12 -16.45
N LEU A 135 -7.03 5.76 -15.32
CA LEU A 135 -6.43 5.47 -14.02
C LEU A 135 -6.70 4.04 -13.54
N TYR A 136 -7.83 3.43 -13.95
CA TYR A 136 -8.09 2.02 -13.67
C TYR A 136 -7.03 1.13 -14.30
N TYR A 137 -6.77 1.31 -15.59
CA TYR A 137 -5.80 0.49 -16.31
C TYR A 137 -4.38 0.74 -15.81
N ILE A 138 -4.07 1.98 -15.43
CA ILE A 138 -2.78 2.33 -14.82
C ILE A 138 -2.62 1.64 -13.46
N ALA A 139 -3.57 1.76 -12.54
CA ALA A 139 -3.48 1.17 -11.19
C ALA A 139 -3.38 -0.37 -11.21
N TRP A 140 -3.92 -1.01 -12.24
CA TRP A 140 -3.85 -2.45 -12.46
C TRP A 140 -2.72 -2.90 -13.41
N ASP A 141 -1.85 -1.97 -13.82
CA ASP A 141 -0.71 -2.18 -14.72
C ASP A 141 -1.06 -2.84 -16.08
N LYS A 142 -2.24 -2.52 -16.61
CA LYS A 142 -2.78 -3.05 -17.87
C LYS A 142 -2.41 -2.16 -19.06
N VAL A 143 -1.11 -2.09 -19.37
CA VAL A 143 -0.57 -1.14 -20.36
C VAL A 143 -1.15 -1.31 -21.77
N ASP A 144 -1.42 -2.54 -22.21
CA ASP A 144 -1.95 -2.79 -23.57
C ASP A 144 -3.41 -2.35 -23.71
N ASP A 145 -4.23 -2.60 -22.68
CA ASP A 145 -5.60 -2.12 -22.62
C ASP A 145 -5.64 -0.58 -22.57
N LEU A 146 -4.73 0.03 -21.80
CA LEU A 146 -4.60 1.49 -21.70
C LEU A 146 -4.31 2.09 -23.09
N LYS A 147 -3.33 1.56 -23.81
CA LYS A 147 -2.97 2.00 -25.17
C LYS A 147 -4.13 1.88 -26.15
N SER A 148 -4.84 0.75 -26.10
CA SER A 148 -5.96 0.44 -26.98
C SER A 148 -7.15 1.38 -26.75
N LYS A 149 -7.53 1.58 -25.48
CA LYS A 149 -8.73 2.35 -25.10
C LYS A 149 -8.50 3.87 -25.06
N PHE A 150 -7.28 4.31 -24.73
CA PHE A 150 -6.94 5.72 -24.59
C PHE A 150 -5.73 6.11 -25.45
N PRO A 151 -5.81 5.97 -26.79
CA PRO A 151 -4.69 6.24 -27.70
C PRO A 151 -4.25 7.71 -27.74
N LYS A 152 -5.06 8.62 -27.19
CA LYS A 152 -4.80 10.06 -27.08
C LYS A 152 -4.78 10.52 -25.62
N LEU A 153 -4.32 9.66 -24.71
CA LEU A 153 -4.19 10.01 -23.30
C LEU A 153 -3.29 11.24 -23.15
N ASP A 154 -3.83 12.27 -22.50
CA ASP A 154 -3.05 13.40 -22.04
C ASP A 154 -2.35 13.00 -20.74
N VAL A 155 -1.01 12.89 -20.80
CA VAL A 155 -0.20 12.34 -19.70
C VAL A 155 0.07 13.35 -18.58
N ASP A 156 -0.13 14.64 -18.85
CA ASP A 156 0.10 15.73 -17.88
C ASP A 156 -1.21 16.19 -17.21
N LYS A 157 -2.36 15.78 -17.74
CA LYS A 157 -3.66 16.14 -17.20
C LYS A 157 -4.00 15.32 -15.96
N GLU A 158 -4.33 16.01 -14.88
CA GLU A 158 -4.89 15.41 -13.67
C GLU A 158 -6.29 14.83 -13.92
N ILE A 159 -6.50 13.63 -13.39
CA ILE A 159 -7.77 12.91 -13.39
C ILE A 159 -7.98 12.51 -11.92
N ASP A 160 -9.13 12.87 -11.33
CA ASP A 160 -9.38 12.63 -9.89
C ASP A 160 -8.21 13.11 -8.99
N ASP A 161 -7.71 14.32 -9.25
CA ASP A 161 -6.62 14.99 -8.53
C ASP A 161 -5.26 14.25 -8.55
N ILE A 162 -5.04 13.36 -9.53
CA ILE A 162 -3.76 12.67 -9.72
C ILE A 162 -3.37 12.61 -11.20
N THR A 163 -2.08 12.77 -11.50
CA THR A 163 -1.58 12.57 -12.87
C THR A 163 -1.49 11.07 -13.20
N PRO A 164 -1.56 10.68 -14.48
CA PRO A 164 -1.30 9.31 -14.91
C PRO A 164 0.02 8.73 -14.38
N LEU A 165 1.11 9.52 -14.39
CA LEU A 165 2.41 9.07 -13.89
C LEU A 165 2.40 8.85 -12.37
N ASP A 166 1.81 9.77 -11.61
CA ASP A 166 1.66 9.63 -10.16
C ASP A 166 0.79 8.44 -9.78
N CYS A 167 -0.24 8.13 -10.58
CA CYS A 167 -1.02 6.91 -10.41
C CYS A 167 -0.16 5.66 -10.60
N ALA A 168 0.69 5.63 -11.63
CA ALA A 168 1.59 4.50 -11.86
C ALA A 168 2.60 4.34 -10.71
N LEU A 169 3.17 5.45 -10.22
CA LEU A 169 4.07 5.48 -9.06
C LEU A 169 3.39 4.93 -7.81
N ARG A 170 2.20 5.45 -7.48
CA ARG A 170 1.44 5.13 -6.27
C ARG A 170 1.10 3.64 -6.15
N TYR A 171 0.85 2.98 -7.27
CA TYR A 171 0.43 1.58 -7.32
C TYR A 171 1.54 0.62 -7.77
N GLY A 172 2.75 1.12 -7.97
CA GLY A 172 3.90 0.30 -8.39
C GLY A 172 3.72 -0.31 -9.78
N SER A 173 2.97 0.34 -10.67
CA SER A 173 2.60 -0.15 -12.01
C SER A 173 3.71 0.11 -13.02
N GLU A 174 4.67 -0.80 -13.08
CA GLU A 174 5.94 -0.64 -13.81
C GLU A 174 5.76 -0.50 -15.32
N LEU A 175 4.89 -1.30 -15.94
CA LEU A 175 4.70 -1.26 -17.39
C LEU A 175 4.06 0.06 -17.82
N CYS A 176 3.04 0.50 -17.08
CA CYS A 176 2.40 1.80 -17.27
C CYS A 176 3.34 2.96 -16.96
N PHE A 177 4.15 2.88 -15.90
CA PHE A 177 5.17 3.89 -15.58
C PHE A 177 6.14 4.09 -16.74
N ASN A 178 6.74 3.01 -17.24
CA ASN A 178 7.68 3.04 -18.36
C ASN A 178 7.02 3.60 -19.64
N TYR A 179 5.78 3.20 -19.92
CA TYR A 179 5.02 3.73 -21.05
C TYR A 179 4.78 5.25 -20.94
N LEU A 180 4.31 5.72 -19.78
CA LEU A 180 4.01 7.14 -19.54
C LEU A 180 5.28 8.01 -19.59
N LYS A 181 6.39 7.53 -19.02
CA LYS A 181 7.70 8.17 -19.13
C LYS A 181 8.15 8.31 -20.59
N ASN A 182 7.96 7.28 -21.41
CA ASN A 182 8.29 7.33 -22.85
C ASN A 182 7.40 8.31 -23.63
N LEU A 183 6.19 8.59 -23.15
CA LEU A 183 5.33 9.65 -23.69
C LEU A 183 5.71 11.06 -23.22
N GLY A 184 6.72 11.19 -22.34
CA GLY A 184 7.20 12.47 -21.83
C GLY A 184 6.49 12.97 -20.57
N ALA A 185 5.76 12.10 -19.85
CA ALA A 185 5.12 12.46 -18.60
C ALA A 185 6.13 12.98 -17.57
N LYS A 186 5.73 14.01 -16.83
CA LYS A 186 6.59 14.68 -15.84
C LYS A 186 6.24 14.28 -14.42
N TYR A 187 7.26 14.22 -13.58
CA TYR A 187 7.06 14.12 -12.15
C TYR A 187 6.41 15.40 -11.60
N THR A 188 5.53 15.21 -10.63
CA THR A 188 4.95 16.28 -9.82
C THR A 188 5.77 16.45 -8.54
N ARG A 189 5.24 17.24 -7.59
CA ARG A 189 5.79 17.41 -6.25
C ARG A 189 5.47 16.25 -5.30
N ASP A 190 4.49 15.41 -5.67
CA ASP A 190 3.98 14.31 -4.84
C ASP A 190 4.49 12.94 -5.35
N SER A 191 5.14 12.92 -6.51
CA SER A 191 5.67 11.71 -7.16
C SER A 191 6.58 10.88 -6.26
N GLU A 192 7.46 11.52 -5.49
CA GLU A 192 8.37 10.85 -4.58
C GLU A 192 7.63 10.15 -3.43
N GLU A 193 6.61 10.80 -2.85
CA GLU A 193 5.74 10.17 -1.85
C GLU A 193 5.01 8.95 -2.46
N TYR A 194 4.51 9.08 -3.68
CA TYR A 194 3.83 7.99 -4.37
C TYR A 194 4.75 6.81 -4.70
N ALA A 195 5.99 7.05 -5.14
CA ALA A 195 6.95 5.99 -5.40
C ALA A 195 7.29 5.19 -4.14
N VAL A 196 7.43 5.89 -3.00
CA VAL A 196 7.66 5.26 -1.69
C VAL A 196 6.47 4.40 -1.26
N ILE A 197 5.24 4.90 -1.45
CA ILE A 197 4.02 4.16 -1.14
C ILE A 197 3.84 2.94 -2.06
N GLY A 198 4.15 3.10 -3.35
CA GLY A 198 4.01 2.04 -4.35
C GLY A 198 4.95 0.86 -4.10
N GLY A 199 6.12 1.11 -3.50
CA GLY A 199 7.04 0.06 -3.05
C GLY A 199 7.64 -0.80 -4.16
N ASN A 200 7.48 -0.42 -5.43
CA ASN A 200 8.14 -1.06 -6.55
C ASN A 200 9.60 -0.58 -6.63
N LYS A 201 10.54 -1.49 -6.40
CA LYS A 201 11.97 -1.19 -6.30
C LYS A 201 12.55 -0.64 -7.61
N ASP A 202 12.11 -1.15 -8.75
CA ASP A 202 12.63 -0.75 -10.05
C ASP A 202 12.18 0.69 -10.38
N ILE A 203 10.91 1.01 -10.13
CA ILE A 203 10.40 2.38 -10.24
C ILE A 203 11.13 3.33 -9.28
N PHE A 204 11.34 2.89 -8.04
CA PHE A 204 12.02 3.68 -7.02
C PHE A 204 13.46 4.02 -7.45
N MET A 205 14.22 3.01 -7.91
CA MET A 205 15.59 3.20 -8.39
C MET A 205 15.63 4.12 -9.63
N GLN A 206 14.73 3.92 -10.60
CA GLN A 206 14.65 4.79 -11.77
C GLN A 206 14.36 6.25 -11.39
N THR A 207 13.51 6.47 -10.37
CA THR A 207 13.16 7.82 -9.91
C THR A 207 14.36 8.54 -9.27
N ILE A 208 15.26 7.79 -8.61
CA ILE A 208 16.55 8.32 -8.12
C ILE A 208 17.47 8.67 -9.28
N GLU A 209 17.61 7.78 -10.27
CA GLU A 209 18.44 8.01 -11.47
C GLU A 209 17.98 9.24 -12.26
N ASP A 210 16.68 9.50 -12.26
CA ASP A 210 16.07 10.69 -12.87
C ASP A 210 16.27 11.98 -12.04
N GLY A 211 16.98 11.90 -10.91
CA GLY A 211 17.43 13.04 -10.10
C GLY A 211 16.45 13.47 -9.00
N LYS A 212 15.48 12.63 -8.62
CA LYS A 212 14.61 12.92 -7.47
C LYS A 212 15.28 12.56 -6.14
N SER A 213 14.93 13.29 -5.08
CA SER A 213 15.37 13.04 -3.71
C SER A 213 14.21 12.54 -2.85
N PHE A 214 14.50 11.59 -1.97
CA PHE A 214 13.56 11.00 -1.03
C PHE A 214 13.81 11.46 0.42
N ASP A 215 14.42 12.63 0.57
CA ASP A 215 14.67 13.23 1.88
C ASP A 215 13.39 13.32 2.72
N LYS A 216 13.50 12.91 3.98
CA LYS A 216 12.40 12.95 4.99
C LYS A 216 11.20 12.06 4.67
N MET A 217 11.34 11.06 3.79
CA MET A 217 10.26 10.13 3.44
C MET A 217 10.26 8.82 4.23
N ILE A 218 11.13 8.69 5.23
CA ILE A 218 11.27 7.46 6.02
C ILE A 218 9.94 6.99 6.63
N ASN A 219 9.09 7.91 7.10
CA ASN A 219 7.79 7.60 7.71
C ASN A 219 6.74 7.08 6.71
N ARG A 220 7.02 7.11 5.41
CA ARG A 220 6.12 6.68 4.34
C ARG A 220 6.53 5.32 3.75
N ALA A 221 7.78 4.89 3.97
CA ALA A 221 8.28 3.64 3.45
C ALA A 221 7.55 2.44 4.05
N LEU A 222 7.11 1.53 3.18
CA LEU A 222 6.47 0.28 3.56
C LEU A 222 7.47 -0.82 3.90
N ASP A 223 8.62 -0.81 3.23
CA ASP A 223 9.75 -1.73 3.46
C ASP A 223 10.88 -0.91 4.11
N TYR A 224 11.27 -1.28 5.33
CA TYR A 224 12.36 -0.67 6.10
C TYR A 224 13.55 -1.62 6.16
#